data_AF-A0A2P6MB35-F1
#
_entry.id   AF-A0A2P6MB35-F1
#
_cell.length_a   1.000
_cell.length_b   1.000
_cell.length_c   1.000
_cell.angle_alpha   90.00
_cell.angle_beta   90.00
_cell.angle_gamma   90.00
#
_symmetry.space_group_name_H-M   'P 1'
#
loop_
_entity.id
_entity.type
_entity.pdbx_description
1 polymer ?
#
loop_
_entity_poly.entity_id
_entity_poly.type
_entity_poly.pdbx_seq_one_letter_code
_entity_poly.pdbx_strand_id
1 'polypeptide(L)'
;MEQATPRWWISPPGPDESLRSCLARAADLYKADPGELWVQLNADDPLPIGTIDAPSCAALLRLGDALGVPGASLRPNRLPDSPSQLAPHARMAICPACWLDDDAAERPRGYRRSWTHVLRTTCPIHHAPLIIPRDRFKPDLAAALAAQKALTDYDREILNMIESFGTALEASLFRGAPWPATWRSNPPSVRERLCEVSFSLGATRGPPLTANLSPTPALAGFVHGPRHYRELREADGWEGFRQLVDPCERRAALWIVAWHSIPGLDATLSPGWVDMPGLLNI
;
A
#
# COMPACT_ATOMS: atom_id res chain seq x y z
N MET A 1 11.94 19.76 32.08
CA MET A 1 10.93 18.90 31.42
C MET A 1 9.68 19.73 31.26
N GLU A 2 9.52 20.41 30.12
CA GLU A 2 8.24 21.04 29.79
C GLU A 2 7.25 19.93 29.45
N GLN A 3 6.22 19.78 30.29
CA GLN A 3 5.04 19.02 29.92
C GLN A 3 4.34 19.82 28.83
N ALA A 4 4.36 19.33 27.60
CA ALA A 4 3.51 19.83 26.55
C ALA A 4 2.06 19.65 27.00
N THR A 5 1.42 20.74 27.42
CA THR A 5 -0.01 20.76 27.69
C THR A 5 -0.69 20.45 26.36
N PRO A 6 -1.39 19.32 26.21
CA PRO A 6 -2.10 19.05 24.97
C PRO A 6 -3.08 20.19 24.76
N ARG A 7 -3.02 20.87 23.60
CA ARG A 7 -4.11 21.77 23.19
C ARG A 7 -5.30 20.88 22.84
N TRP A 8 -6.43 21.08 23.51
CA TRP A 8 -7.59 20.17 23.64
C TRP A 8 -8.37 19.83 22.35
N TRP A 9 -7.79 19.93 21.15
CA TRP A 9 -8.56 19.88 19.90
C TRP A 9 -8.06 18.84 18.87
N ILE A 10 -6.78 18.43 18.90
CA ILE A 10 -6.27 17.37 18.01
C ILE A 10 -5.69 16.23 18.86
N SER A 11 -6.22 15.01 18.69
CA SER A 11 -5.64 13.82 19.34
C SER A 11 -4.16 13.67 18.95
N PRO A 12 -3.27 13.25 19.84
CA PRO A 12 -1.88 13.03 19.45
C PRO A 12 -1.77 11.99 18.31
N PRO A 13 -0.74 12.07 17.45
CA PRO A 13 -0.52 11.07 16.41
C PRO A 13 -0.39 9.66 16.95
N GLY A 14 -0.96 8.69 16.25
CA GLY A 14 -0.74 7.27 16.54
C GLY A 14 0.71 6.85 16.24
N PRO A 15 1.22 5.78 16.89
CA PRO A 15 2.60 5.33 16.74
C PRO A 15 2.96 4.88 15.30
N ASP A 16 1.98 4.33 14.58
CA ASP A 16 2.14 3.93 13.17
C ASP A 16 1.41 4.87 12.20
N GLU A 17 0.90 6.01 12.67
CA GLU A 17 0.23 6.99 11.81
C GLU A 17 1.24 7.69 10.90
N SER A 18 0.88 7.95 9.64
CA SER A 18 1.74 8.71 8.72
C SER A 18 1.63 10.22 8.95
N LEU A 19 2.69 10.98 8.62
CA LEU A 19 2.63 12.44 8.65
C LEU A 19 1.54 13.01 7.73
N ARG A 20 1.27 12.36 6.59
CA ARG A 20 0.16 12.74 5.70
C ARG A 20 -1.20 12.64 6.39
N SER A 21 -1.41 11.60 7.20
CA SER A 21 -2.61 11.45 8.02
C SER A 21 -2.71 12.57 9.07
N CYS A 22 -1.60 12.86 9.76
CA CYS A 22 -1.54 13.92 10.75
C CYS A 22 -1.86 15.29 10.13
N LEU A 23 -1.28 15.59 8.96
CA LEU A 23 -1.53 16.82 8.22
C LEU A 23 -3.01 16.93 7.79
N ALA A 24 -3.59 15.85 7.25
CA ALA A 24 -4.99 15.85 6.84
C ALA A 24 -5.92 16.17 8.01
N ARG A 25 -5.68 15.57 9.18
CA ARG A 25 -6.46 15.86 10.39
C ARG A 25 -6.29 17.29 10.89
N ALA A 26 -5.08 17.83 10.82
CA ALA A 26 -4.85 19.24 11.14
C ALA A 26 -5.64 20.14 10.16
N ALA A 27 -5.56 19.84 8.87
CA ALA A 27 -6.28 20.58 7.83
C ALA A 27 -7.81 20.55 8.04
N ASP A 28 -8.36 19.38 8.39
CA ASP A 28 -9.78 19.23 8.73
C ASP A 28 -10.18 20.11 9.92
N LEU A 29 -9.36 20.15 10.98
CA LEU A 29 -9.62 21.03 12.14
C LEU A 29 -9.61 22.51 11.73
N TYR A 30 -8.63 22.91 10.92
CA TYR A 30 -8.47 24.30 10.46
C TYR A 30 -9.41 24.66 9.30
N LYS A 31 -10.23 23.71 8.83
CA LYS A 31 -11.11 23.88 7.66
C LYS A 31 -10.34 24.36 6.41
N ALA A 32 -9.16 23.81 6.21
CA ALA A 32 -8.27 24.10 5.08
C ALA A 32 -8.08 22.85 4.21
N ASP A 33 -7.65 23.03 2.96
CA ASP A 33 -7.16 21.89 2.16
C ASP A 33 -5.80 21.40 2.70
N PRO A 34 -5.53 20.08 2.76
CA PRO A 34 -4.24 19.57 3.22
C PRO A 34 -3.03 20.10 2.45
N GLY A 35 -3.17 20.34 1.15
CA GLY A 35 -2.13 20.94 0.31
C GLY A 35 -1.90 22.41 0.66
N GLU A 36 -2.96 23.17 0.91
CA GLU A 36 -2.85 24.57 1.38
C GLU A 36 -2.15 24.66 2.74
N LEU A 37 -2.54 23.81 3.70
CA LEU A 37 -1.87 23.75 5.00
C LEU A 37 -0.39 23.39 4.84
N TRP A 38 -0.05 22.44 3.96
CA TRP A 38 1.35 22.11 3.67
C TRP A 38 2.13 23.30 3.11
N VAL A 39 1.55 24.07 2.20
CA VAL A 39 2.18 25.29 1.67
C VAL A 39 2.41 26.31 2.79
N GLN A 40 1.42 26.52 3.67
CA GLN A 40 1.54 27.44 4.81
C GLN A 40 2.64 27.01 5.79
N LEU A 41 2.78 25.71 6.07
CA LEU A 41 3.85 25.19 6.91
C LEU A 41 5.25 25.47 6.33
N ASN A 42 5.36 25.73 5.03
CA ASN A 42 6.59 26.05 4.34
C ASN A 42 6.68 27.52 3.89
N ALA A 43 5.77 28.41 4.30
CA ALA A 43 5.64 29.75 3.73
C ALA A 43 6.90 30.63 3.88
N ASP A 44 7.68 30.47 4.95
CA ASP A 44 8.92 31.23 5.15
C ASP A 44 10.15 30.60 4.47
N ASP A 45 9.99 29.47 3.78
CA ASP A 45 11.05 28.82 3.03
C ASP A 45 10.93 29.19 1.54
N PRO A 46 11.85 30.01 1.00
CA PRO A 46 11.81 30.40 -0.41
C PRO A 46 12.04 29.21 -1.37
N LEU A 47 12.58 28.10 -0.87
CA LEU A 47 12.77 26.86 -1.61
C LEU A 47 12.39 25.68 -0.71
N PRO A 48 11.09 25.38 -0.53
CA PRO A 48 10.64 24.31 0.35
C PRO A 48 11.31 22.98 0.00
N ILE A 49 12.19 22.49 0.87
CA ILE A 49 12.84 21.19 0.69
C ILE A 49 12.04 20.10 1.42
N GLY A 50 11.75 19.02 0.72
CA GLY A 50 11.16 17.80 1.28
C GLY A 50 9.71 17.59 0.88
N THR A 51 9.13 16.51 1.40
CA THR A 51 7.73 16.13 1.15
C THR A 51 6.97 16.07 2.47
N ILE A 52 5.65 15.97 2.43
CA ILE A 52 4.83 15.77 3.64
C ILE A 52 5.32 14.57 4.48
N ASP A 53 5.76 13.49 3.81
CA ASP A 53 6.22 12.28 4.48
C ASP A 53 7.70 12.38 4.93
N ALA A 54 8.46 13.33 4.40
CA ALA A 54 9.83 13.63 4.82
C ALA A 54 10.09 15.15 4.84
N PRO A 55 9.46 15.89 5.77
CA PRO A 55 9.54 17.34 5.81
C PRO A 55 10.91 17.81 6.28
N SER A 56 11.22 19.08 6.00
CA SER A 56 12.32 19.80 6.66
C SER A 56 12.09 19.88 8.17
N CYS A 57 13.16 20.14 8.95
CA CYS A 57 13.01 20.30 10.40
C CYS A 57 12.08 21.47 10.76
N ALA A 58 12.12 22.57 10.01
CA ALA A 58 11.27 23.73 10.24
C ALA A 58 9.79 23.39 10.00
N ALA A 59 9.46 22.75 8.87
CA ALA A 59 8.10 22.31 8.58
C ALA A 59 7.59 21.29 9.61
N LEU A 60 8.45 20.38 10.08
CA LEU A 60 8.10 19.41 11.13
C LEU A 60 7.81 20.07 12.48
N LEU A 61 8.57 21.11 12.86
CA LEU A 61 8.30 21.89 14.08
C LEU A 61 6.95 22.59 14.00
N ARG A 62 6.68 23.29 12.89
CA ARG A 62 5.40 23.99 12.66
C ARG A 62 4.22 23.03 12.62
N LEU A 63 4.38 21.84 12.03
CA LEU A 63 3.37 20.80 12.08
C LEU A 63 3.13 20.31 13.52
N GLY A 64 4.19 20.18 14.32
CA GLY A 64 4.08 19.91 15.75
C GLY A 64 3.26 20.97 16.47
N ASP A 65 3.55 22.25 16.23
CA ASP A 65 2.81 23.37 16.83
C ASP A 65 1.33 23.37 16.42
N ALA A 66 1.04 23.08 15.15
CA ALA A 66 -0.33 22.93 14.64
C ALA A 66 -1.07 21.76 15.30
N LEU A 67 -0.37 20.65 15.54
CA LEU A 67 -0.92 19.46 16.21
C LEU A 67 -0.94 19.58 17.75
N GLY A 68 -0.31 20.62 18.32
CA GLY A 68 -0.15 20.77 19.77
C GLY A 68 0.78 19.74 20.40
N VAL A 69 1.77 19.22 19.67
CA VAL A 69 2.77 18.27 20.15
C VAL A 69 4.19 18.71 19.81
N PRO A 70 5.23 18.32 20.56
CA PRO A 70 6.61 18.66 20.20
C PRO A 70 6.97 18.12 18.81
N GLY A 71 7.49 18.95 17.89
CA GLY A 71 7.84 18.48 16.55
C GLY A 71 8.86 17.32 16.53
N ALA A 72 9.69 17.19 17.56
CA ALA A 72 10.59 16.05 17.74
C ALA A 72 9.83 14.71 17.90
N SER A 73 8.64 14.71 18.51
CA SER A 73 7.81 13.51 18.68
C SER A 73 7.17 13.04 17.37
N LEU A 74 7.18 13.87 16.32
CA LEU A 74 6.69 13.53 14.99
C LEU A 74 7.74 12.85 14.11
N ARG A 75 9.01 12.82 14.53
CA ARG A 75 10.09 12.17 13.78
C ARG A 75 9.81 10.69 13.48
N PRO A 76 9.28 9.89 14.42
CA PRO A 76 8.91 8.51 14.14
C PRO A 76 7.86 8.40 13.05
N ASN A 77 6.96 9.37 12.86
CA ASN A 77 5.89 9.31 11.86
C ASN A 77 6.35 9.61 10.42
N ARG A 78 7.63 9.97 10.23
CA ARG A 78 8.21 10.18 8.90
C ARG A 78 8.23 8.88 8.11
N LEU A 79 8.11 9.02 6.80
CA LEU A 79 8.14 7.94 5.82
C LEU A 79 8.84 8.45 4.53
N PRO A 80 10.18 8.57 4.56
CA PRO A 80 10.93 8.99 3.39
C PRO A 80 10.67 8.05 2.23
N ASP A 81 10.70 8.61 1.02
CA ASP A 81 10.49 7.82 -0.18
C ASP A 81 11.64 6.85 -0.41
N SER A 82 11.33 5.63 -0.84
CA SER A 82 12.33 4.60 -1.11
C SER A 82 11.76 3.55 -2.09
N PRO A 83 12.62 2.75 -2.74
CA PRO A 83 12.17 1.67 -3.62
C PRO A 83 11.29 0.61 -2.95
N SER A 84 11.33 0.47 -1.62
CA SER A 84 10.47 -0.47 -0.88
C SER A 84 9.10 0.11 -0.54
N GLN A 85 8.88 1.41 -0.76
CA GLN A 85 7.66 2.13 -0.45
C GLN A 85 6.88 2.48 -1.72
N LEU A 86 5.55 2.45 -1.61
CA LEU A 86 4.66 3.01 -2.63
C LEU A 86 5.03 4.47 -2.87
N ALA A 87 4.85 4.92 -4.12
CA ALA A 87 5.01 6.31 -4.47
C ALA A 87 4.11 7.17 -3.56
N PRO A 88 4.50 8.40 -3.17
CA PRO A 88 3.77 9.18 -2.17
C PRO A 88 2.27 9.35 -2.45
N HIS A 89 1.86 9.45 -3.71
CA HIS A 89 0.46 9.56 -4.13
C HIS A 89 -0.32 8.23 -4.06
N ALA A 90 0.37 7.09 -4.09
CA ALA A 90 -0.23 5.75 -4.10
C ALA A 90 -0.52 5.18 -2.69
N ARG A 91 -0.11 5.89 -1.63
CA ARG A 91 -0.24 5.49 -0.21
C ARG A 91 -1.65 5.71 0.33
N MET A 92 -2.66 5.10 -0.31
CA MET A 92 -4.08 5.33 -0.04
C MET A 92 -4.84 4.10 0.47
N ALA A 93 -4.18 2.94 0.53
CA ALA A 93 -4.81 1.72 1.02
C ALA A 93 -5.10 1.79 2.52
N ILE A 94 -6.16 1.11 2.94
CA ILE A 94 -6.64 1.08 4.33
C ILE A 94 -6.88 -0.36 4.79
N CYS A 95 -6.90 -0.55 6.11
CA CYS A 95 -7.52 -1.71 6.73
C CYS A 95 -8.86 -1.30 7.37
N PRO A 96 -10.00 -1.85 6.90
CA PRO A 96 -11.31 -1.55 7.48
C PRO A 96 -11.42 -1.89 8.97
N ALA A 97 -10.79 -2.98 9.41
CA ALA A 97 -10.77 -3.39 10.81
C ALA A 97 -9.96 -2.42 11.69
N CYS A 98 -8.80 -1.93 11.22
CA CYS A 98 -8.06 -0.89 11.95
C CYS A 98 -8.87 0.40 12.11
N TRP A 99 -9.63 0.80 11.09
CA TRP A 99 -10.48 2.00 11.20
C TRP A 99 -11.69 1.75 12.10
N LEU A 100 -12.24 0.53 12.15
CA LEU A 100 -13.26 0.16 13.13
C LEU A 100 -12.71 0.19 14.58
N ASP A 101 -11.49 -0.28 14.79
CA ASP A 101 -10.81 -0.22 16.09
C ASP A 101 -10.48 1.23 16.49
N ASP A 102 -10.19 2.10 15.51
CA ASP A 102 -10.03 3.53 15.75
C ASP A 102 -11.36 4.15 16.20
N ASP A 103 -12.47 3.87 15.49
CA ASP A 103 -13.81 4.35 15.86
C ASP A 103 -14.22 3.87 17.25
N ALA A 104 -14.04 2.58 17.55
CA ALA A 104 -14.40 1.98 18.84
C ALA A 104 -13.57 2.54 20.00
N ALA A 105 -12.35 3.00 19.72
CA ALA A 105 -11.47 3.65 20.67
C ALA A 105 -11.61 5.19 20.68
N GLU A 106 -12.59 5.74 19.95
CA GLU A 106 -12.80 7.19 19.79
C GLU A 106 -11.55 7.93 19.28
N ARG A 107 -10.74 7.27 18.45
CA ARG A 107 -9.53 7.82 17.85
C ARG A 107 -9.79 8.21 16.40
N PRO A 108 -9.14 9.27 15.89
CA PRO A 108 -9.21 9.60 14.47
C PRO A 108 -8.72 8.45 13.59
N ARG A 109 -9.48 8.14 12.54
CA ARG A 109 -9.04 7.22 11.50
C ARG A 109 -7.81 7.79 10.81
N GLY A 110 -6.76 7.00 10.72
CA GLY A 110 -5.50 7.44 10.13
C GLY A 110 -4.91 6.47 9.13
N TYR A 111 -4.14 7.00 8.18
CA TYR A 111 -3.30 6.16 7.32
C TYR A 111 -2.10 5.66 8.09
N ARG A 112 -1.80 4.37 7.96
CA ARG A 112 -0.67 3.74 8.65
C ARG A 112 0.55 3.66 7.75
N ARG A 113 1.75 3.83 8.32
CA ARG A 113 3.02 3.71 7.59
C ARG A 113 3.28 2.26 7.20
N SER A 114 2.94 1.31 8.07
CA SER A 114 3.07 -0.11 7.76
C SER A 114 2.30 -0.57 6.51
N TRP A 115 1.26 0.16 6.08
CA TRP A 115 0.50 -0.13 4.86
C TRP A 115 1.16 0.36 3.57
N THR A 116 2.22 1.16 3.67
CA THR A 116 2.78 1.90 2.52
C THR A 116 3.87 1.15 1.76
N HIS A 117 4.24 -0.03 2.23
CA HIS A 117 5.21 -0.90 1.58
C HIS A 117 4.64 -1.45 0.25
N VAL A 118 5.44 -1.46 -0.81
CA VAL A 118 4.99 -1.80 -2.18
C VAL A 118 4.36 -3.20 -2.26
N LEU A 119 5.00 -4.16 -1.60
CA LEU A 119 4.60 -5.57 -1.59
C LEU A 119 3.59 -5.89 -0.48
N ARG A 120 3.23 -4.91 0.37
CA ARG A 120 2.25 -5.09 1.43
C ARG A 120 0.85 -4.95 0.86
N THR A 121 0.10 -6.03 0.94
CA THR A 121 -1.30 -6.07 0.48
C THR A 121 -2.26 -6.54 1.56
N THR A 122 -1.73 -6.97 2.70
CA THR A 122 -2.46 -7.35 3.90
C THR A 122 -2.09 -6.43 5.07
N CYS A 123 -3.05 -6.16 5.95
CA CYS A 123 -2.80 -5.45 7.20
C CYS A 123 -1.95 -6.32 8.14
N PRO A 124 -0.85 -5.81 8.71
CA PRO A 124 -0.01 -6.58 9.62
C PRO A 124 -0.64 -6.82 11.01
N ILE A 125 -1.71 -6.09 11.37
CA ILE A 125 -2.39 -6.22 12.66
C ILE A 125 -3.54 -7.22 12.56
N HIS A 126 -4.44 -7.04 11.59
CA HIS A 126 -5.64 -7.86 11.46
C HIS A 126 -5.49 -9.04 10.51
N HIS A 127 -4.35 -9.15 9.82
CA HIS A 127 -4.12 -10.14 8.76
C HIS A 127 -5.24 -10.15 7.70
N ALA A 128 -5.81 -8.96 7.45
CA ALA A 128 -6.93 -8.75 6.55
C ALA A 128 -6.47 -7.99 5.29
N PRO A 129 -7.05 -8.28 4.12
CA PRO A 129 -6.66 -7.61 2.88
C PRO A 129 -6.86 -6.10 2.97
N LEU A 130 -5.83 -5.35 2.58
CA LEU A 130 -5.92 -3.90 2.41
C LEU A 130 -6.81 -3.58 1.21
N ILE A 131 -7.53 -2.47 1.27
CA ILE A 131 -8.43 -2.02 0.20
C ILE A 131 -8.25 -0.53 -0.07
N ILE A 132 -8.68 -0.08 -1.24
CA ILE A 132 -8.96 1.34 -1.46
C ILE A 132 -10.42 1.61 -1.11
N PRO A 133 -10.73 2.59 -0.24
CA PRO A 133 -12.10 2.97 0.03
C PRO A 133 -12.72 3.66 -1.20
N ARG A 134 -13.98 3.33 -1.54
CA ARG A 134 -14.70 4.00 -2.65
C ARG A 134 -14.89 5.49 -2.39
N ASP A 135 -15.23 5.83 -1.16
CA ASP A 135 -15.31 7.20 -0.66
C ASP A 135 -14.27 7.35 0.46
N ARG A 136 -13.30 8.23 0.25
CA ARG A 136 -12.22 8.49 1.20
C ARG A 136 -12.72 9.16 2.48
N PHE A 137 -13.75 9.99 2.39
CA PHE A 137 -14.28 10.78 3.49
C PHE A 137 -15.32 10.01 4.29
N LYS A 138 -16.13 9.20 3.60
CA LYS A 138 -17.18 8.36 4.22
C LYS A 138 -17.08 6.91 3.73
N PRO A 139 -16.02 6.18 4.12
CA PRO A 139 -15.86 4.79 3.73
C PRO A 139 -16.98 3.92 4.31
N ASP A 140 -17.57 3.05 3.50
CA ASP A 140 -18.48 2.02 3.98
C ASP A 140 -17.69 0.83 4.56
N LEU A 141 -17.28 0.98 5.82
CA LEU A 141 -16.53 -0.03 6.55
C LEU A 141 -17.34 -1.32 6.74
N ALA A 142 -18.66 -1.22 6.90
CA ALA A 142 -19.52 -2.37 7.12
C ALA A 142 -19.58 -3.27 5.89
N ALA A 143 -19.77 -2.69 4.70
CA ALA A 143 -19.74 -3.45 3.45
C ALA A 143 -18.35 -4.07 3.18
N ALA A 144 -17.27 -3.34 3.45
CA ALA A 144 -15.92 -3.85 3.30
C ALA A 144 -15.64 -5.06 4.22
N LEU A 145 -16.05 -4.97 5.49
CA LEU A 145 -15.91 -6.06 6.46
C LEU A 145 -16.82 -7.25 6.11
N ALA A 146 -18.03 -7.00 5.63
CA ALA A 146 -18.93 -8.05 5.16
C ALA A 146 -18.32 -8.81 3.97
N ALA A 147 -17.72 -8.11 3.00
CA ALA A 147 -17.00 -8.74 1.90
C ALA A 147 -15.82 -9.60 2.39
N GLN A 148 -15.07 -9.14 3.40
CA GLN A 148 -13.99 -9.93 4.00
C GLN A 148 -14.49 -11.16 4.77
N LYS A 149 -15.67 -11.08 5.39
CA LYS A 149 -16.32 -12.24 6.05
C LYS A 149 -16.84 -13.26 5.04
N ALA A 150 -17.22 -12.82 3.85
CA ALA A 150 -17.69 -13.69 2.77
C ALA A 150 -16.57 -14.51 2.11
N LEU A 151 -15.29 -14.20 2.38
CA LEU A 151 -14.16 -15.00 1.92
C LEU A 151 -14.21 -16.41 2.54
N THR A 152 -14.17 -17.40 1.66
CA THR A 152 -14.08 -18.82 2.02
C THR A 152 -12.67 -19.16 2.52
N ASP A 153 -12.50 -20.33 3.15
CA ASP A 153 -11.18 -20.81 3.58
C ASP A 153 -10.20 -20.92 2.41
N TYR A 154 -10.72 -21.35 1.26
CA TYR A 154 -9.98 -21.40 0.00
C TYR A 154 -9.51 -20.01 -0.47
N ASP A 155 -10.38 -18.99 -0.44
CA ASP A 155 -9.97 -17.62 -0.80
C ASP A 155 -8.91 -17.06 0.17
N ARG A 156 -9.01 -17.42 1.46
CA ARG A 156 -8.03 -17.05 2.48
C ARG A 156 -6.68 -17.73 2.25
N GLU A 157 -6.68 -18.98 1.81
CA GLU A 157 -5.44 -19.70 1.46
C GLU A 157 -4.69 -19.00 0.32
N ILE A 158 -5.40 -18.59 -0.74
CA ILE A 158 -4.81 -17.82 -1.85
C ILE A 158 -4.22 -16.50 -1.33
N LEU A 159 -4.98 -15.72 -0.54
CA LEU A 159 -4.50 -14.46 0.02
C LEU A 159 -3.29 -14.65 0.95
N ASN A 160 -3.27 -15.71 1.76
CA ASN A 160 -2.15 -16.05 2.64
C ASN A 160 -0.89 -16.43 1.86
N MET A 161 -1.03 -17.17 0.76
CA MET A 161 0.06 -17.50 -0.14
C MET A 161 0.64 -16.23 -0.79
N ILE A 162 -0.24 -15.33 -1.27
CA ILE A 162 0.17 -14.03 -1.85
C ILE A 162 0.93 -13.18 -0.83
N GLU A 163 0.42 -13.04 0.39
CA GLU A 163 1.07 -12.24 1.44
C GLU A 163 2.40 -12.86 1.90
N SER A 164 2.48 -14.19 2.01
CA SER A 164 3.71 -14.90 2.37
C SER A 164 4.78 -14.71 1.29
N PHE A 165 4.39 -14.79 0.02
CA PHE A 165 5.26 -14.51 -1.11
C PHE A 165 5.76 -13.07 -1.12
N GLY A 166 4.85 -12.09 -0.99
CA GLY A 166 5.19 -10.67 -0.94
C GLY A 166 6.12 -10.33 0.23
N THR A 167 5.88 -10.91 1.41
CA THR A 167 6.70 -10.71 2.61
C THR A 167 8.12 -11.27 2.42
N ALA A 168 8.25 -12.49 1.90
CA ALA A 168 9.56 -13.10 1.64
C ALA A 168 10.35 -12.32 0.57
N LEU A 169 9.67 -11.86 -0.48
CA LEU A 169 10.26 -11.05 -1.53
C LEU A 169 10.73 -9.69 -1.00
N GLU A 170 9.92 -9.02 -0.20
CA GLU A 170 10.29 -7.75 0.42
C GLU A 170 11.51 -7.90 1.34
N ALA A 171 11.51 -8.92 2.19
CA ALA A 171 12.61 -9.20 3.10
C ALA A 171 13.92 -9.48 2.34
N SER A 172 13.83 -10.20 1.22
CA SER A 172 15.00 -10.54 0.41
C SER A 172 15.54 -9.34 -0.38
N LEU A 173 14.65 -8.54 -0.98
CA LEU A 173 15.04 -7.37 -1.79
C LEU A 173 15.61 -6.23 -0.94
N PHE A 174 15.04 -5.97 0.23
CA PHE A 174 15.28 -4.72 0.95
C PHE A 174 15.86 -4.89 2.36
N ARG A 175 15.89 -6.13 2.89
CA ARG A 175 16.34 -6.41 4.27
C ARG A 175 17.46 -7.45 4.34
N GLY A 176 17.96 -7.93 3.19
CA GLY A 176 19.04 -8.91 3.12
C GLY A 176 18.67 -10.30 3.65
N ALA A 177 17.38 -10.61 3.80
CA ALA A 177 16.95 -11.94 4.18
C ALA A 177 17.26 -12.95 3.04
N PRO A 178 17.54 -14.22 3.36
CA PRO A 178 17.73 -15.23 2.33
C PRO A 178 16.41 -15.49 1.58
N TRP A 179 16.51 -15.61 0.26
CA TRP A 179 15.41 -16.12 -0.56
C TRP A 179 15.15 -17.60 -0.21
N PRO A 180 13.90 -18.06 -0.10
CA PRO A 180 13.63 -19.46 0.21
C PRO A 180 14.30 -20.39 -0.80
N ALA A 181 15.15 -21.31 -0.31
CA ALA A 181 15.97 -22.17 -1.16
C ALA A 181 15.17 -23.12 -2.07
N THR A 182 13.92 -23.40 -1.71
CA THR A 182 13.01 -24.23 -2.49
C THR A 182 12.28 -23.45 -3.59
N TRP A 183 12.30 -22.12 -3.57
CA TRP A 183 11.63 -21.29 -4.57
C TRP A 183 12.52 -21.10 -5.80
N ARG A 184 11.89 -21.04 -6.97
CA ARG A 184 12.57 -20.78 -8.24
C ARG A 184 12.98 -19.32 -8.34
N SER A 185 13.86 -19.03 -9.30
CA SER A 185 14.36 -17.69 -9.62
C SER A 185 15.09 -17.03 -8.44
N ASN A 186 15.37 -15.73 -8.55
CA ASN A 186 15.97 -14.91 -7.51
C ASN A 186 15.13 -13.62 -7.31
N PRO A 187 15.28 -12.91 -6.16
CA PRO A 187 14.46 -11.74 -5.86
C PRO A 187 14.49 -10.63 -6.93
N PRO A 188 15.65 -10.24 -7.52
CA PRO A 188 15.69 -9.31 -8.65
C PRO A 188 14.87 -9.76 -9.86
N SER A 189 15.00 -11.00 -10.32
CA SER A 189 14.22 -11.52 -11.45
C SER A 189 12.72 -11.61 -11.15
N VAL A 190 12.35 -11.91 -9.90
CA VAL A 190 10.96 -11.87 -9.46
C VAL A 190 10.40 -10.45 -9.51
N ARG A 191 11.20 -9.44 -9.12
CA ARG A 191 10.82 -8.02 -9.20
C ARG A 191 10.59 -7.57 -10.65
N GLU A 192 11.45 -7.99 -11.57
CA GLU A 192 11.27 -7.74 -13.02
C GLU A 192 9.98 -8.39 -13.52
N ARG A 193 9.74 -9.66 -13.16
CA ARG A 193 8.54 -10.38 -13.56
C ARG A 193 7.26 -9.77 -13.00
N LEU A 194 7.27 -9.21 -11.78
CA LEU A 194 6.14 -8.43 -11.27
C LEU A 194 5.81 -7.23 -12.17
N CYS A 195 6.82 -6.57 -12.72
CA CYS A 195 6.61 -5.49 -13.68
C CYS A 195 6.03 -6.06 -14.99
N GLU A 196 6.64 -7.11 -15.55
CA GLU A 196 6.19 -7.76 -16.79
C GLU A 196 4.72 -8.21 -16.76
N VAL A 197 4.25 -8.81 -15.66
CA VAL A 197 2.86 -9.29 -15.58
C VAL A 197 1.86 -8.16 -15.38
N SER A 198 2.29 -7.05 -14.78
CA SER A 198 1.46 -5.88 -14.48
C SER A 198 1.36 -4.91 -15.66
N PHE A 199 2.36 -4.93 -16.53
CA PHE A 199 2.59 -3.94 -17.56
C PHE A 199 2.79 -4.63 -18.91
N SER A 200 2.05 -4.19 -19.93
CA SER A 200 2.22 -4.72 -21.29
C SER A 200 3.55 -4.21 -21.87
N LEU A 201 4.61 -5.00 -21.76
CA LEU A 201 5.97 -4.62 -22.20
C LEU A 201 6.27 -4.98 -23.68
N GLY A 202 5.27 -5.50 -24.41
CA GLY A 202 5.43 -5.94 -25.80
C GLY A 202 5.14 -4.86 -26.85
N ALA A 203 5.67 -5.05 -28.07
CA ALA A 203 5.38 -4.21 -29.24
C ALA A 203 3.90 -4.26 -29.69
N THR A 204 3.15 -5.28 -29.26
CA THR A 204 1.72 -5.43 -29.48
C THR A 204 0.94 -4.91 -28.27
N ARG A 205 0.09 -3.90 -28.50
CA ARG A 205 -0.83 -3.35 -27.47
C ARG A 205 -1.84 -4.41 -27.02
N GLY A 206 -1.48 -5.21 -26.02
CA GLY A 206 -2.37 -6.17 -25.37
C GLY A 206 -2.63 -5.83 -23.90
N PRO A 207 -3.69 -6.38 -23.27
CA PRO A 207 -3.90 -6.24 -21.84
C PRO A 207 -2.76 -6.87 -21.03
N PRO A 208 -2.40 -6.31 -19.86
CA PRO A 208 -1.42 -6.94 -18.99
C PRO A 208 -1.92 -8.31 -18.53
N LEU A 209 -1.02 -9.22 -18.17
CA LEU A 209 -1.39 -10.57 -17.78
C LEU A 209 -2.38 -10.57 -16.60
N THR A 210 -2.19 -9.67 -15.64
CA THR A 210 -3.15 -9.47 -14.52
C THR A 210 -4.61 -9.25 -14.93
N ALA A 211 -4.90 -8.81 -16.15
CA ALA A 211 -6.26 -8.61 -16.64
C ALA A 211 -7.00 -9.92 -16.93
N ASN A 212 -6.29 -11.03 -17.09
CA ASN A 212 -6.90 -12.30 -17.48
C ASN A 212 -7.43 -13.11 -16.28
N LEU A 213 -7.25 -12.64 -15.03
CA LEU A 213 -7.59 -13.35 -13.78
C LEU A 213 -8.99 -13.93 -13.76
N SER A 214 -9.08 -15.16 -13.24
CA SER A 214 -10.33 -15.88 -13.03
C SER A 214 -10.51 -16.20 -11.54
N PRO A 215 -10.56 -15.17 -10.66
CA PRO A 215 -10.79 -15.38 -9.24
C PRO A 215 -12.23 -15.86 -9.00
N THR A 216 -12.46 -16.47 -7.85
CA THR A 216 -13.83 -16.72 -7.38
C THR A 216 -14.59 -15.39 -7.23
N PRO A 217 -15.93 -15.38 -7.27
CA PRO A 217 -16.70 -14.16 -7.07
C PRO A 217 -16.39 -13.41 -5.76
N ALA A 218 -16.09 -14.15 -4.68
CA ALA A 218 -15.71 -13.58 -3.40
C ALA A 218 -14.30 -12.96 -3.46
N LEU A 219 -13.34 -13.64 -4.10
CA LEU A 219 -11.97 -13.16 -4.25
C LEU A 219 -11.84 -12.00 -5.25
N ALA A 220 -12.75 -11.87 -6.22
CA ALA A 220 -12.73 -10.82 -7.24
C ALA A 220 -12.79 -9.39 -6.67
N GLY A 221 -13.38 -9.22 -5.48
CA GLY A 221 -13.38 -7.93 -4.76
C GLY A 221 -12.02 -7.56 -4.14
N PHE A 222 -11.07 -8.50 -4.14
CA PHE A 222 -9.77 -8.40 -3.47
C PHE A 222 -8.60 -8.69 -4.41
N VAL A 223 -8.81 -9.34 -5.54
CA VAL A 223 -7.76 -9.61 -6.52
C VAL A 223 -8.34 -9.42 -7.91
N HIS A 224 -7.82 -8.42 -8.63
CA HIS A 224 -8.24 -8.12 -9.99
C HIS A 224 -7.15 -7.33 -10.73
N GLY A 225 -7.14 -7.44 -12.05
CA GLY A 225 -6.31 -6.59 -12.91
C GLY A 225 -6.80 -5.15 -12.98
N PRO A 226 -6.12 -4.29 -13.77
CA PRO A 226 -6.51 -2.90 -13.93
C PRO A 226 -7.85 -2.77 -14.67
N ARG A 227 -8.70 -1.84 -14.22
CA ARG A 227 -9.99 -1.54 -14.86
C ARG A 227 -9.85 -0.80 -16.19
N HIS A 228 -8.75 -0.07 -16.35
CA HIS A 228 -8.44 0.71 -17.53
C HIS A 228 -7.00 0.42 -17.98
N TYR A 229 -6.80 0.34 -19.29
CA TYR A 229 -5.46 0.21 -19.86
C TYR A 229 -4.61 1.40 -19.45
N ARG A 230 -3.43 1.11 -18.89
CA ARG A 230 -2.40 2.12 -18.61
C ARG A 230 -1.38 2.03 -19.74
N GLU A 231 -1.24 3.11 -20.49
CA GLU A 231 -0.11 3.24 -21.40
C GLU A 231 1.14 3.34 -20.53
N LEU A 232 2.03 2.34 -20.62
CA LEU A 232 3.37 2.51 -20.09
C LEU A 232 4.07 3.57 -20.91
N ARG A 233 4.55 4.61 -20.23
CA ARG A 233 5.73 5.29 -20.74
C ARG A 233 6.87 4.31 -20.54
N GLU A 234 7.62 4.03 -21.60
CA GLU A 234 8.67 2.99 -21.72
C GLU A 234 9.75 3.01 -20.60
N ALA A 235 9.70 3.98 -19.68
CA ALA A 235 10.66 4.21 -18.61
C ALA A 235 10.25 3.67 -17.21
N ASP A 236 9.03 3.18 -17.00
CA ASP A 236 8.52 3.14 -15.62
C ASP A 236 8.87 1.89 -14.80
N GLY A 237 9.20 0.72 -15.36
CA GLY A 237 9.73 -0.44 -14.62
C GLY A 237 9.14 -0.67 -13.21
N TRP A 238 10.00 -0.76 -12.19
CA TRP A 238 9.56 -0.86 -10.79
C TRP A 238 8.90 0.41 -10.25
N GLU A 239 9.22 1.58 -10.80
CA GLU A 239 8.59 2.83 -10.40
C GLU A 239 7.10 2.84 -10.77
N GLY A 240 6.75 2.33 -11.96
CA GLY A 240 5.37 2.10 -12.36
C GLY A 240 4.67 1.16 -11.39
N PHE A 241 5.35 0.10 -10.92
CA PHE A 241 4.79 -0.81 -9.92
C PHE A 241 4.53 -0.12 -8.57
N ARG A 242 5.44 0.78 -8.14
CA ARG A 242 5.27 1.61 -6.93
C ARG A 242 4.10 2.60 -7.02
N GLN A 243 3.70 2.97 -8.23
CA GLN A 243 2.58 3.86 -8.51
C GLN A 243 1.22 3.15 -8.58
N LEU A 244 1.20 1.81 -8.59
CA LEU A 244 -0.06 1.06 -8.50
C LEU A 244 -0.71 1.41 -7.15
N VAL A 245 -1.79 2.19 -7.16
CA VAL A 245 -2.51 2.59 -5.93
C VAL A 245 -3.26 1.39 -5.36
N ASP A 246 -3.90 0.61 -6.22
CA ASP A 246 -4.82 -0.47 -5.85
C ASP A 246 -4.07 -1.72 -5.36
N PRO A 247 -4.25 -2.13 -4.07
CA PRO A 247 -3.68 -3.38 -3.58
C PRO A 247 -4.23 -4.62 -4.30
N CYS A 248 -5.40 -4.55 -4.93
CA CYS A 248 -5.95 -5.65 -5.73
C CYS A 248 -5.10 -5.92 -6.99
N GLU A 249 -4.65 -4.86 -7.67
CA GLU A 249 -3.76 -4.96 -8.84
C GLU A 249 -2.38 -5.52 -8.45
N ARG A 250 -1.86 -5.09 -7.29
CA ARG A 250 -0.59 -5.64 -6.77
C ARG A 250 -0.72 -7.11 -6.37
N ARG A 251 -1.84 -7.50 -5.75
CA ARG A 251 -2.14 -8.92 -5.43
C ARG A 251 -2.26 -9.77 -6.68
N ALA A 252 -2.86 -9.24 -7.74
CA ALA A 252 -2.96 -9.93 -9.02
C ALA A 252 -1.58 -10.29 -9.56
N ALA A 253 -0.65 -9.33 -9.58
CA ALA A 253 0.72 -9.56 -10.00
C ALA A 253 1.43 -10.57 -9.09
N LEU A 254 1.32 -10.39 -7.77
CA LEU A 254 1.93 -11.29 -6.79
C LEU A 254 1.42 -12.72 -6.93
N TRP A 255 0.12 -12.93 -7.17
CA TRP A 255 -0.47 -14.25 -7.35
C TRP A 255 0.13 -14.97 -8.55
N ILE A 256 0.18 -14.30 -9.71
CA ILE A 256 0.78 -14.87 -10.92
C ILE A 256 2.24 -15.23 -10.65
N VAL A 257 3.03 -14.31 -10.12
CA VAL A 257 4.47 -14.57 -9.94
C VAL A 257 4.73 -15.62 -8.86
N ALA A 258 3.93 -15.66 -7.80
CA ALA A 258 4.01 -16.71 -6.77
C ALA A 258 3.72 -18.09 -7.36
N TRP A 259 2.68 -18.22 -8.19
CA TRP A 259 2.33 -19.46 -8.88
C TRP A 259 3.50 -20.04 -9.68
N HIS A 260 4.28 -19.19 -10.36
CA HIS A 260 5.44 -19.62 -11.12
C HIS A 260 6.71 -19.85 -10.30
N SER A 261 6.82 -19.17 -9.16
CA SER A 261 8.05 -19.16 -8.34
C SER A 261 8.05 -20.24 -7.26
N ILE A 262 6.88 -20.65 -6.74
CA ILE A 262 6.77 -21.63 -5.67
C ILE A 262 6.49 -23.02 -6.26
N PRO A 263 7.43 -23.98 -6.17
CA PRO A 263 7.19 -25.33 -6.68
C PRO A 263 6.15 -26.08 -5.86
N GLY A 264 5.38 -26.93 -6.54
CA GLY A 264 4.47 -27.88 -5.88
C GLY A 264 3.24 -27.24 -5.27
N LEU A 265 2.88 -26.01 -5.64
CA LEU A 265 1.56 -25.46 -5.31
C LEU A 265 0.46 -26.34 -5.91
N ASP A 266 -0.62 -26.51 -5.14
CA ASP A 266 -1.80 -27.24 -5.59
C ASP A 266 -2.44 -26.53 -6.80
N ALA A 267 -2.84 -27.29 -7.83
CA ALA A 267 -3.47 -26.77 -9.05
C ALA A 267 -4.69 -25.89 -8.78
N THR A 268 -5.39 -26.13 -7.67
CA THR A 268 -6.50 -25.29 -7.22
C THR A 268 -6.05 -23.85 -6.95
N LEU A 269 -4.85 -23.60 -6.43
CA LEU A 269 -4.32 -22.25 -6.16
C LEU A 269 -3.92 -21.46 -7.42
N SER A 270 -4.19 -21.99 -8.61
CA SER A 270 -3.88 -21.37 -9.90
C SER A 270 -4.64 -20.05 -10.10
N PRO A 271 -4.01 -19.01 -10.70
CA PRO A 271 -4.68 -17.79 -11.16
C PRO A 271 -5.78 -18.00 -12.23
N GLY A 272 -5.86 -19.22 -12.81
CA GLY A 272 -7.00 -19.70 -13.59
C GLY A 272 -6.78 -19.94 -15.09
N TRP A 273 -5.67 -19.51 -15.69
CA TRP A 273 -5.45 -19.59 -17.17
C TRP A 273 -4.12 -20.25 -17.53
N VAL A 274 -3.53 -20.99 -16.59
CA VAL A 274 -2.16 -21.49 -16.69
C VAL A 274 -2.02 -22.73 -17.60
N ASP A 275 -3.08 -23.12 -18.31
CA ASP A 275 -3.01 -24.09 -19.41
C ASP A 275 -2.84 -23.45 -20.80
N MET A 276 -2.52 -22.15 -20.90
CA MET A 276 -2.13 -21.56 -22.19
C MET A 276 -0.62 -21.74 -22.45
N PRO A 277 -0.20 -22.72 -23.29
CA PRO A 277 1.20 -22.89 -23.65
C PRO A 277 1.74 -21.62 -24.31
N GLY A 278 2.90 -21.14 -23.83
CA GLY A 278 3.65 -20.03 -24.44
C GLY A 278 3.53 -18.67 -23.75
N LEU A 279 2.64 -18.49 -22.77
CA LEU A 279 2.45 -17.19 -22.11
C LEU A 279 3.59 -16.81 -21.14
N LEU A 280 4.35 -17.79 -20.64
CA LEU A 280 5.52 -17.60 -19.79
C LEU A 280 6.70 -18.49 -20.20
N ASN A 281 6.74 -18.94 -21.46
CA ASN A 281 7.95 -19.50 -22.05
C ASN A 281 8.91 -18.35 -22.38
N ILE A 282 9.50 -17.77 -21.33
CA ILE A 282 10.63 -16.84 -21.36
C ILE A 282 11.58 -17.21 -20.22
#